data_AF-A0A8J8F0U4-F1
#
_entry.id   AF-A0A8J8F0U4-F1
#
_cell.length_a   1.000
_cell.length_b   1.000
_cell.length_c   1.000
_cell.angle_alpha   90.00
_cell.angle_beta   90.00
_cell.angle_gamma   90.00
#
_symmetry.space_group_name_H-M   'P 1'
#
loop_
_entity.id
_entity.type
_entity.pdbx_description
1 polymer ?
#
loop_
_entity_poly.entity_id
_entity_poly.type
_entity_poly.pdbx_seq_one_letter_code
_entity_poly.pdbx_strand_id
1 'polypeptide(L)'
;MVVQSGDRANQLVNKFVVSLTTGKILGYVTDINVEVEDTKFFFILKMKVVENLGKGQGIFSNESKVKIEPSDIVNVGPDVIVIGDGKVPPLRDIEHLVQIKGEYEEMRRHLAEKETLLKELKSENNELRRQLDEAQRELRRYEVMKEDFEHLKEQLIKQEGELEMAREYIRLLEGVREDIDNIKETLEKLVSEVLEGTVRSVIDEELNSRGLKKTGYL
;
A
#
# COMPACT_ATOMS: atom_id res chain seq x y z
N MET A 1 31.82 12.65 -49.97
CA MET A 1 30.84 13.44 -49.19
C MET A 1 29.49 13.28 -49.85
N VAL A 2 28.65 12.40 -49.32
CA VAL A 2 27.29 12.18 -49.82
C VAL A 2 26.41 13.25 -49.18
N VAL A 3 25.95 14.21 -49.97
CA VAL A 3 24.91 15.15 -49.54
C VAL A 3 23.63 14.34 -49.42
N GLN A 4 23.26 13.95 -48.20
CA GLN A 4 21.93 13.44 -47.92
C GLN A 4 20.95 14.58 -48.12
N SER A 5 20.31 14.62 -49.29
CA SER A 5 19.08 15.34 -49.55
C SER A 5 17.95 14.66 -48.77
N GLY A 6 17.93 14.84 -47.45
CA GLY A 6 16.78 14.51 -46.63
C GLY A 6 15.61 15.41 -47.01
N ASP A 7 14.50 14.78 -47.39
CA ASP A 7 13.15 15.32 -47.53
C ASP A 7 12.97 16.80 -47.18
N ARG A 8 13.24 17.69 -48.16
CA ARG A 8 12.67 19.05 -48.20
C ARG A 8 11.25 19.04 -48.79
N ALA A 9 10.55 17.91 -48.69
CA ALA A 9 9.17 17.83 -49.15
C ALA A 9 8.25 18.40 -48.08
N ASN A 10 7.54 19.48 -48.43
CA ASN A 10 6.38 20.01 -47.71
C ASN A 10 6.65 20.63 -46.33
N GLN A 11 7.61 21.57 -46.27
CA GLN A 11 7.89 22.39 -45.07
C GLN A 11 6.69 23.17 -44.52
N LEU A 12 5.54 23.19 -45.20
CA LEU A 12 4.36 23.94 -44.80
C LEU A 12 3.20 23.02 -44.36
N VAL A 13 3.32 21.70 -44.56
CA VAL A 13 2.33 20.72 -44.08
C VAL A 13 2.52 20.49 -42.58
N ASN A 14 1.46 20.07 -41.91
CA ASN A 14 1.42 19.80 -40.47
C ASN A 14 1.64 21.03 -39.57
N LYS A 15 1.25 22.21 -40.06
CA LYS A 15 1.34 23.47 -39.31
C LYS A 15 -0.03 24.13 -39.17
N PHE A 16 -0.20 24.90 -38.10
CA PHE A 16 -1.35 25.80 -37.97
C PHE A 16 -1.14 27.05 -38.81
N VAL A 17 -2.17 27.51 -39.50
CA VAL A 17 -2.14 28.80 -40.18
C VAL A 17 -2.85 29.82 -39.30
N VAL A 18 -2.17 30.92 -39.03
CA VAL A 18 -2.67 32.03 -38.23
C VAL A 18 -2.70 33.28 -39.08
N SER A 19 -3.87 33.93 -39.12
CA SER A 19 -3.99 35.25 -39.72
C SER A 19 -3.48 36.29 -38.71
N LEU A 20 -2.46 37.03 -39.10
CA LEU A 20 -1.88 38.11 -38.30
C LEU A 20 -2.86 39.28 -38.17
N THR A 21 -3.65 39.55 -39.21
CA THR A 21 -4.62 40.65 -39.26
C THR A 21 -5.84 40.42 -38.36
N THR A 22 -6.24 39.17 -38.17
CA THR A 22 -7.42 38.83 -37.35
C THR A 22 -7.07 38.15 -36.02
N GLY A 23 -5.82 37.74 -35.84
CA GLY A 23 -5.36 36.99 -34.66
C GLY A 23 -5.97 35.59 -34.54
N LYS A 24 -6.65 35.07 -35.56
CA LYS A 24 -7.36 33.78 -35.52
C LYS A 24 -6.56 32.66 -36.18
N ILE A 25 -6.68 31.46 -35.62
CA ILE A 25 -6.23 30.22 -36.26
C ILE A 25 -7.23 29.91 -37.38
N LEU A 26 -6.77 29.96 -38.62
CA LEU A 26 -7.57 29.65 -39.80
C LEU A 26 -7.76 28.13 -39.97
N GLY A 27 -6.81 27.33 -39.47
CA GLY A 27 -6.88 25.88 -39.47
C GLY A 27 -5.50 25.21 -39.46
N TYR A 28 -5.50 23.90 -39.63
CA TYR A 28 -4.30 23.06 -39.66
C TYR A 28 -4.05 22.52 -41.08
N VAL A 29 -2.87 22.77 -41.65
CA VAL A 29 -2.53 22.35 -43.02
C VAL A 29 -2.33 20.85 -43.10
N THR A 30 -3.17 20.18 -43.89
CA THR A 30 -3.07 18.75 -44.15
C THR A 30 -2.33 18.45 -45.45
N ASP A 31 -2.41 19.34 -46.44
CA ASP A 31 -1.86 19.12 -47.77
C ASP A 31 -1.66 20.45 -48.51
N ILE A 32 -0.76 20.47 -49.50
CA ILE A 32 -0.35 21.69 -50.22
C ILE A 32 -0.17 21.40 -51.69
N ASN A 33 -0.81 22.23 -52.50
CA ASN A 33 -0.55 22.30 -53.94
C ASN A 33 0.11 23.63 -54.29
N VAL A 34 0.99 23.62 -55.28
CA VAL A 34 1.58 24.85 -55.84
C VAL A 34 1.04 25.01 -57.26
N GLU A 35 0.43 26.16 -57.53
CA GLU A 35 -0.04 26.55 -58.85
C GLU A 35 0.79 27.71 -59.37
N VAL A 36 1.14 27.66 -60.66
CA VAL A 36 1.79 28.76 -61.37
C VAL A 36 0.78 29.32 -62.35
N GLU A 37 0.32 30.53 -62.07
CA GLU A 37 -0.53 31.30 -62.98
C GLU A 37 0.27 32.50 -63.46
N ASP A 38 0.42 32.62 -64.78
CA ASP A 38 1.26 33.61 -65.45
C ASP A 38 2.72 33.61 -64.94
N THR A 39 3.10 34.65 -64.18
CA THR A 39 4.43 34.85 -63.59
C THR A 39 4.42 34.79 -62.06
N LYS A 40 3.32 34.32 -61.45
CA LYS A 40 3.15 34.26 -60.01
C LYS A 40 2.99 32.82 -59.52
N PHE A 41 3.62 32.53 -58.39
CA PHE A 41 3.46 31.27 -57.67
C PHE A 41 2.38 31.44 -56.60
N PHE A 42 1.48 30.49 -56.50
CA PHE A 42 0.45 30.45 -55.46
C PHE A 42 0.53 29.13 -54.69
N PHE A 43 0.40 29.21 -53.37
CA PHE A 43 0.24 28.04 -52.51
C PHE A 43 -1.24 27.84 -52.21
N ILE A 44 -1.77 26.66 -52.52
CA ILE A 44 -3.11 26.24 -52.13
C ILE A 44 -2.96 25.30 -50.94
N LEU A 45 -3.24 25.83 -49.77
CA LEU A 45 -3.24 25.09 -48.51
C LEU A 45 -4.61 24.42 -48.35
N LYS A 46 -4.64 23.09 -48.25
CA LYS A 46 -5.81 22.36 -47.75
C LYS A 46 -5.70 22.27 -46.24
N MET A 47 -6.73 22.72 -45.55
CA MET A 47 -6.70 22.89 -44.11
C MET A 47 -7.94 22.31 -43.45
N LYS A 48 -7.76 21.72 -42.28
CA LYS A 48 -8.87 21.36 -41.40
C LYS A 48 -9.13 22.52 -40.44
N VAL A 49 -10.38 23.02 -40.44
CA VAL A 49 -10.81 24.08 -39.52
C VAL A 49 -10.77 23.56 -38.08
N VAL A 50 -10.07 24.28 -37.20
CA VAL A 50 -9.89 23.91 -35.79
C VAL A 50 -11.01 24.58 -34.98
N GLU A 51 -12.25 24.17 -35.22
CA GLU A 51 -13.41 24.77 -34.53
C GLU A 51 -13.81 24.06 -33.23
N ASN A 52 -13.19 22.93 -32.85
CA ASN A 52 -13.59 22.19 -31.66
C ASN A 52 -12.42 21.49 -30.94
N LEU A 53 -11.56 22.25 -30.26
CA LEU A 53 -10.62 21.68 -29.28
C LEU A 53 -11.26 21.48 -27.88
N GLY A 54 -12.52 21.88 -27.67
CA GLY A 54 -13.14 21.92 -26.34
C GLY A 54 -14.34 20.99 -26.10
N LYS A 55 -14.98 20.42 -27.12
CA LYS A 55 -16.15 19.53 -26.92
C LYS A 55 -16.09 18.39 -27.92
N GLY A 56 -15.99 17.17 -27.39
CA GLY A 56 -15.95 15.96 -28.19
C GLY A 56 -17.14 15.83 -29.14
N GLN A 57 -16.87 15.18 -30.26
CA GLN A 57 -17.80 14.69 -31.28
C GLN A 57 -18.43 15.75 -32.20
N GLY A 58 -17.83 15.87 -33.39
CA GLY A 58 -18.46 16.40 -34.60
C GLY A 58 -17.76 15.84 -35.84
N ILE A 59 -18.37 14.86 -36.52
CA ILE A 59 -17.85 14.14 -37.70
C ILE A 59 -18.03 14.98 -38.98
N PHE A 60 -17.66 16.26 -38.94
CA PHE A 60 -17.58 17.10 -40.12
C PHE A 60 -16.26 17.86 -40.05
N SER A 61 -15.18 17.25 -40.55
CA SER A 61 -13.97 18.01 -40.84
C SER A 61 -14.24 18.87 -42.06
N ASN A 62 -14.72 20.09 -41.84
CA ASN A 62 -14.77 21.08 -42.90
C ASN A 62 -13.32 21.34 -43.34
N GLU A 63 -13.00 20.83 -44.54
CA GLU A 63 -11.72 21.11 -45.20
C GLU A 63 -11.88 22.43 -45.96
N SER A 64 -11.18 23.46 -45.51
CA SER A 64 -11.09 24.74 -46.20
C SER A 64 -9.85 24.75 -47.10
N LYS A 65 -9.97 25.37 -48.27
CA LYS A 65 -8.83 25.63 -49.16
C LYS A 65 -8.54 27.12 -49.15
N VAL A 66 -7.30 27.48 -48.92
CA VAL A 66 -6.85 28.88 -48.94
C VAL A 66 -5.73 29.00 -49.99
N LYS A 67 -5.92 29.90 -50.95
CA LYS A 67 -4.90 30.26 -51.95
C LYS A 67 -4.17 31.50 -51.43
N ILE A 68 -2.86 31.40 -51.25
CA ILE A 68 -2.00 32.48 -50.74
C ILE A 68 -0.83 32.75 -51.68
N GLU A 69 -0.43 34.02 -51.79
CA GLU A 69 0.81 34.40 -52.45
C GLU A 69 2.00 34.29 -51.47
N PRO A 70 3.23 34.06 -51.96
CA PRO A 70 4.43 34.10 -51.13
C PRO A 70 4.59 35.40 -50.34
N SER A 71 4.11 36.53 -50.88
CA SER A 71 4.12 37.84 -50.22
C SER A 71 3.16 37.96 -49.04
N ASP A 72 2.17 37.07 -48.93
CA ASP A 72 1.22 37.06 -47.82
C ASP A 72 1.80 36.37 -46.58
N ILE A 73 2.87 35.58 -46.76
CA ILE A 73 3.53 34.84 -45.68
C ILE A 73 4.50 35.76 -44.94
N VAL A 74 4.22 36.00 -43.66
CA VAL A 74 5.06 36.82 -42.77
C VAL A 74 6.16 35.98 -42.15
N ASN A 75 5.82 34.77 -41.67
CA ASN A 75 6.77 33.87 -41.02
C ASN A 75 6.30 32.41 -41.10
N VAL A 76 7.24 31.48 -41.18
CA VAL A 76 7.02 30.03 -41.10
C VAL A 76 7.87 29.48 -39.96
N GLY A 77 7.22 29.17 -38.84
CA GLY A 77 7.84 28.54 -37.67
C GLY A 77 7.78 27.00 -37.72
N PRO A 78 8.25 26.31 -36.66
CA PRO A 78 8.21 24.85 -36.56
C PRO A 78 6.79 24.26 -36.62
N ASP A 79 5.82 24.95 -36.03
CA ASP A 79 4.43 24.45 -35.91
C ASP A 79 3.38 25.40 -36.50
N VAL A 80 3.78 26.59 -36.96
CA VAL A 80 2.85 27.66 -37.36
C VAL A 80 3.31 28.39 -38.62
N ILE A 81 2.35 28.78 -39.46
CA ILE A 81 2.49 29.68 -40.60
C ILE A 81 1.71 30.95 -40.27
N VAL A 82 2.36 32.10 -40.33
CA VAL A 82 1.74 33.40 -40.06
C VAL A 82 1.51 34.12 -41.37
N ILE A 83 0.25 34.43 -41.68
CA ILE A 83 -0.19 35.09 -42.90
C ILE A 83 -0.65 36.51 -42.56
N GLY A 84 -0.11 37.51 -43.26
CA GLY A 84 -0.41 38.92 -43.05
C GLY A 84 -1.33 39.54 -44.09
N ASP A 85 -1.63 38.84 -45.20
CA ASP A 85 -2.37 39.38 -46.35
C ASP A 85 -1.80 40.73 -46.84
N GLY A 86 -0.47 40.92 -46.71
CA GLY A 86 0.23 42.17 -47.02
C GLY A 86 -0.10 43.36 -46.08
N LYS A 87 -0.79 43.14 -44.97
CA LYS A 87 -1.24 44.19 -44.03
C LYS A 87 -0.57 44.05 -42.67
N VAL A 88 -0.18 45.19 -42.10
CA VAL A 88 0.27 45.28 -40.70
C VAL A 88 -0.95 45.41 -39.81
N PRO A 89 -1.05 44.65 -38.71
CA PRO A 89 -2.12 44.82 -37.74
C PRO A 89 -2.18 46.25 -37.19
N PRO A 90 -3.37 46.77 -36.86
CA PRO A 90 -3.52 48.04 -36.17
C PRO A 90 -2.66 48.09 -34.89
N LEU A 91 -2.10 49.26 -34.57
CA LEU A 91 -1.26 49.45 -33.37
C LEU A 91 -1.93 48.96 -32.07
N ARG A 92 -3.25 49.16 -31.97
CA ARG A 92 -4.06 48.70 -30.83
C ARG A 92 -4.02 47.19 -30.65
N ASP A 93 -4.03 46.42 -31.73
CA ASP A 93 -4.00 44.96 -31.68
C ASP A 93 -2.59 44.47 -31.30
N ILE A 94 -1.56 45.22 -31.71
CA ILE A 94 -0.16 44.95 -31.30
C ILE A 94 0.00 45.16 -29.79
N GLU A 95 -0.52 46.25 -29.24
CA GLU A 95 -0.49 46.51 -27.78
C GLU A 95 -1.23 45.43 -26.99
N HIS A 96 -2.39 44.99 -27.48
CA HIS A 96 -3.16 43.90 -26.87
C HIS A 96 -2.39 42.57 -26.92
N LEU A 97 -1.70 42.25 -28.02
CA LEU A 97 -0.84 41.06 -28.11
C LEU A 97 0.34 41.11 -27.12
N VAL A 98 0.91 42.30 -26.88
CA VAL A 98 1.98 42.47 -25.88
C VAL A 98 1.44 42.22 -24.46
N GLN A 99 0.24 42.70 -24.14
CA GLN A 99 -0.42 42.41 -22.85
C GLN A 99 -0.68 40.91 -22.68
N ILE A 100 -1.27 40.26 -23.69
CA ILE A 100 -1.52 38.80 -23.68
C ILE A 100 -0.22 38.02 -23.51
N LYS A 101 0.87 38.46 -24.14
CA LYS A 101 2.18 37.82 -23.97
C LYS A 101 2.66 37.89 -22.51
N GLY A 102 2.48 39.05 -21.85
CA GLY A 102 2.81 39.22 -20.43
C GLY A 102 2.01 38.27 -19.54
N GLU A 103 0.69 38.22 -19.73
CA GLU A 103 -0.21 37.31 -19.00
C GLU A 103 0.16 35.83 -19.24
N TYR A 104 0.50 35.47 -20.48
CA TYR A 104 0.93 34.13 -20.83
C TYR A 104 2.24 33.75 -20.13
N GLU A 105 3.21 34.65 -20.08
CA GLU A 105 4.48 34.41 -19.38
C GLU A 105 4.28 34.24 -17.86
N GLU A 106 3.38 35.01 -17.26
CA GLU A 106 3.01 34.87 -15.85
C GLU A 106 2.30 33.54 -15.58
N MET A 107 1.31 33.19 -16.40
CA MET A 107 0.60 31.91 -16.30
C MET A 107 1.54 30.72 -16.49
N ARG A 108 2.54 30.84 -17.38
CA ARG A 108 3.56 29.82 -17.58
C ARG A 108 4.45 29.64 -16.34
N ARG A 109 4.77 30.71 -15.61
CA ARG A 109 5.53 30.62 -14.35
C ARG A 109 4.70 29.95 -13.26
N HIS A 110 3.44 30.36 -13.08
CA HIS A 110 2.55 29.71 -12.12
C HIS A 110 2.34 28.23 -12.43
N LEU A 111 2.23 27.86 -13.71
CA LEU A 111 2.12 26.46 -14.12
C LEU A 111 3.37 25.67 -13.75
N ALA A 112 4.57 26.22 -13.97
CA ALA A 112 5.82 25.58 -13.58
C ALA A 112 5.92 25.38 -12.05
N GLU A 113 5.53 26.38 -11.24
CA GLU A 113 5.50 26.27 -9.78
C GLU A 113 4.50 25.22 -9.28
N LYS A 114 3.33 25.12 -9.93
CA LYS A 114 2.34 24.08 -9.58
C LYS A 114 2.81 22.69 -10.00
N GLU A 115 3.53 22.56 -11.10
CA GLU A 115 4.13 21.29 -11.52
C GLU A 115 5.22 20.82 -10.56
N THR A 116 6.06 21.72 -10.03
CA THR A 116 7.07 21.36 -9.02
C THR A 116 6.39 20.91 -7.72
N LEU A 117 5.41 21.67 -7.24
CA LEU A 117 4.64 21.30 -6.05
C LEU A 117 3.92 19.95 -6.21
N LEU A 118 3.36 19.67 -7.40
CA LEU A 118 2.74 18.37 -7.69
C LEU A 118 3.74 17.22 -7.65
N LYS A 119 4.98 17.43 -8.10
CA LYS A 119 6.03 16.41 -8.03
C LYS A 119 6.43 16.13 -6.58
N GLU A 120 6.60 17.17 -5.79
CA GLU A 120 6.92 17.07 -4.36
C GLU A 120 5.82 16.31 -3.60
N LEU A 121 4.56 16.74 -3.74
CA LEU A 121 3.42 16.09 -3.11
C LEU A 121 3.24 14.63 -3.54
N LYS A 122 3.51 14.30 -4.82
CA LYS A 122 3.49 12.91 -5.28
C LYS A 122 4.60 12.07 -4.63
N SER A 123 5.78 12.65 -4.46
CA SER A 123 6.89 11.99 -3.77
C SER A 123 6.54 11.71 -2.32
N GLU A 124 6.05 12.73 -1.61
CA GLU A 124 5.62 12.62 -0.21
C GLU A 124 4.48 11.61 -0.05
N ASN A 125 3.49 11.61 -0.94
CA ASN A 125 2.40 10.64 -0.91
C ASN A 125 2.90 9.19 -1.07
N ASN A 126 3.88 8.98 -1.96
CA ASN A 126 4.47 7.66 -2.16
C ASN A 126 5.25 7.19 -0.93
N GLU A 127 5.96 8.10 -0.27
CA GLU A 127 6.70 7.81 0.95
C GLU A 127 5.76 7.48 2.12
N LEU A 128 4.71 8.28 2.31
CA LEU A 128 3.68 8.02 3.31
C LEU A 128 2.95 6.69 3.07
N ARG A 129 2.69 6.32 1.80
CA ARG A 129 2.12 5.00 1.47
C ARG A 129 3.03 3.86 1.88
N ARG A 130 4.35 3.98 1.67
CA ARG A 130 5.31 2.96 2.11
C ARG A 130 5.33 2.83 3.63
N GLN A 131 5.36 3.94 4.34
CA GLN A 131 5.29 3.94 5.81
C GLN A 131 3.99 3.30 6.32
N LEU A 132 2.86 3.56 5.66
CA LEU A 132 1.58 2.94 5.99
C LEU A 132 1.61 1.42 5.78
N ASP A 133 2.16 0.95 4.66
CA ASP A 133 2.28 -0.48 4.36
C ASP A 133 3.19 -1.20 5.38
N GLU A 134 4.28 -0.55 5.80
CA GLU A 134 5.19 -1.06 6.83
C GLU A 134 4.48 -1.14 8.19
N ALA A 135 3.82 -0.06 8.61
CA ALA A 135 3.04 -0.04 9.85
C ALA A 135 1.95 -1.13 9.87
N GLN A 136 1.25 -1.35 8.75
CA GLN A 136 0.24 -2.42 8.64
C GLN A 136 0.83 -3.83 8.70
N ARG A 137 2.08 -4.02 8.29
CA ARG A 137 2.78 -5.31 8.44
C ARG A 137 3.17 -5.54 9.89
N GLU A 138 3.67 -4.51 10.57
CA GLU A 138 3.99 -4.59 11.99
C GLU A 138 2.75 -4.85 12.83
N LEU A 139 1.63 -4.19 12.54
CA LEU A 139 0.36 -4.40 13.24
C LEU A 139 -0.08 -5.87 13.17
N ARG A 140 -0.02 -6.48 11.98
CA ARG A 140 -0.31 -7.91 11.80
C ARG A 140 0.63 -8.82 12.59
N ARG A 141 1.92 -8.47 12.70
CA ARG A 141 2.86 -9.23 13.55
C ARG A 141 2.49 -9.14 15.03
N TYR A 142 2.08 -7.96 15.49
CA TYR A 142 1.63 -7.78 16.86
C TYR A 142 0.33 -8.52 17.16
N GLU A 143 -0.61 -8.60 16.20
CA GLU A 143 -1.83 -9.41 16.34
C GLU A 143 -1.51 -10.88 16.54
N VAL A 144 -0.64 -11.46 15.71
CA VAL A 144 -0.19 -12.87 15.87
C VAL A 144 0.51 -13.06 17.21
N MET A 145 1.41 -12.15 17.59
CA MET A 145 2.12 -12.24 18.86
C MET A 145 1.16 -12.15 20.07
N LYS A 146 0.08 -11.38 19.93
CA LYS A 146 -0.96 -11.28 20.95
C LYS A 146 -1.73 -12.60 21.09
N GLU A 147 -2.09 -13.24 19.98
CA GLU A 147 -2.73 -14.56 19.99
C GLU A 147 -1.82 -15.63 20.63
N ASP A 148 -0.53 -15.64 20.28
CA ASP A 148 0.46 -16.53 20.88
C ASP A 148 0.58 -16.30 22.40
N PHE A 149 0.57 -15.04 22.84
CA PHE A 149 0.61 -14.70 24.26
C PHE A 149 -0.66 -15.14 25.00
N GLU A 150 -1.84 -15.00 24.40
CA GLU A 150 -3.10 -15.50 24.97
C GLU A 150 -3.06 -17.03 25.11
N HIS A 151 -2.55 -17.73 24.10
CA HIS A 151 -2.39 -19.18 24.16
C HIS A 151 -1.42 -19.62 25.27
N LEU A 152 -0.26 -18.95 25.40
CA LEU A 152 0.70 -19.21 26.48
C LEU A 152 0.09 -18.96 27.86
N LYS A 153 -0.72 -17.90 28.00
CA LYS A 153 -1.42 -17.60 29.25
C LYS A 153 -2.40 -18.71 29.63
N GLU A 154 -3.16 -19.24 28.67
CA GLU A 154 -4.06 -20.37 28.92
C GLU A 154 -3.29 -21.63 29.34
N GLN A 155 -2.15 -21.92 28.71
CA GLN A 155 -1.29 -23.04 29.10
C GLN A 155 -0.76 -22.87 30.52
N LEU A 156 -0.35 -21.66 30.89
CA LEU A 156 0.13 -21.36 32.25
C LEU A 156 -0.95 -21.63 33.29
N ILE A 157 -2.20 -21.18 33.05
CA ILE A 157 -3.33 -21.42 33.97
C ILE A 157 -3.60 -22.92 34.13
N LYS A 158 -3.53 -23.70 33.04
CA LYS A 158 -3.70 -25.16 33.12
C LYS A 158 -2.59 -25.80 33.97
N GLN A 159 -1.34 -25.40 33.76
CA GLN A 159 -0.21 -25.90 34.54
C GLN A 159 -0.30 -25.52 36.02
N GLU A 160 -0.78 -24.32 36.34
CA GLU A 160 -1.03 -23.90 37.73
C GLU A 160 -2.08 -24.80 38.40
N GLY A 161 -3.18 -25.12 37.69
CA GLY A 161 -4.20 -26.04 38.20
C GLY A 161 -3.68 -27.47 38.39
N GLU A 162 -2.89 -27.99 37.44
CA GLU A 162 -2.24 -29.29 37.57
C GLU A 162 -1.28 -29.34 38.78
N LEU A 163 -0.51 -28.26 38.99
CA LEU A 163 0.38 -28.11 40.15
C LEU A 163 -0.40 -28.10 41.48
N GLU A 164 -1.54 -27.43 41.52
CA GLU A 164 -2.39 -27.38 42.71
C GLU A 164 -2.95 -28.77 43.03
N MET A 165 -3.46 -29.49 42.04
CA MET A 165 -3.91 -30.87 42.22
C MET A 165 -2.77 -31.80 42.66
N ALA A 166 -1.57 -31.66 42.08
CA ALA A 166 -0.41 -32.44 42.49
C ALA A 166 -0.04 -32.18 43.96
N ARG A 167 -0.13 -30.93 44.42
CA ARG A 167 0.09 -30.57 45.83
C ARG A 167 -0.96 -31.17 46.75
N GLU A 168 -2.24 -31.15 46.38
CA GLU A 168 -3.30 -31.81 47.15
C GLU A 168 -3.11 -33.32 47.21
N TYR A 169 -2.74 -33.94 46.08
CA TYR A 169 -2.45 -35.37 46.02
C TYR A 169 -1.28 -35.77 46.93
N ILE A 170 -0.21 -34.97 46.98
CA ILE A 170 0.91 -35.20 47.91
C ILE A 170 0.43 -35.14 49.35
N ARG A 171 -0.40 -34.16 49.74
CA ARG A 171 -0.96 -34.08 51.10
C ARG A 171 -1.80 -35.31 51.46
N LEU A 172 -2.60 -35.81 50.51
CA LEU A 172 -3.37 -37.04 50.72
C LEU A 172 -2.46 -38.24 50.94
N LEU A 173 -1.38 -38.38 50.15
CA LEU A 173 -0.40 -39.45 50.33
C LEU A 173 0.35 -39.34 51.66
N GLU A 174 0.65 -38.13 52.14
CA GLU A 174 1.22 -37.90 53.46
C GLU A 174 0.28 -38.39 54.57
N GLY A 175 -1.02 -38.08 54.49
CA GLY A 175 -2.02 -38.59 55.43
C GLY A 175 -2.14 -40.11 55.41
N VAL A 176 -2.14 -40.74 54.22
CA VAL A 176 -2.15 -42.21 54.09
C VAL A 176 -0.90 -42.83 54.72
N ARG A 177 0.26 -42.16 54.64
CA ARG A 177 1.49 -42.62 55.28
C ARG A 177 1.39 -42.59 56.80
N GLU A 178 0.83 -41.52 57.37
CA GLU A 178 0.55 -41.44 58.80
C GLU A 178 -0.41 -42.54 59.26
N ASP A 179 -1.46 -42.82 58.48
CA ASP A 179 -2.40 -43.90 58.76
C ASP A 179 -1.71 -45.28 58.75
N ILE A 180 -0.82 -45.53 57.77
CA ILE A 180 -0.03 -46.77 57.70
C ILE A 180 0.85 -46.92 58.95
N ASP A 181 1.52 -45.84 59.38
CA ASP A 181 2.38 -45.86 60.56
C ASP A 181 1.56 -46.15 61.85
N ASN A 182 0.37 -45.55 61.98
CA ASN A 182 -0.55 -45.80 63.08
C ASN A 182 -1.08 -47.26 63.10
N ILE A 183 -1.44 -47.80 61.93
CA ILE A 183 -1.86 -49.20 61.80
C ILE A 183 -0.73 -50.14 62.19
N LYS A 184 0.50 -49.84 61.77
CA LYS A 184 1.68 -50.64 62.11
C LYS A 184 1.90 -50.68 63.62
N GLU A 185 1.85 -49.53 64.30
CA GLU A 185 1.99 -49.47 65.76
C GLU A 185 0.88 -50.26 66.47
N THR A 186 -0.36 -50.13 66.00
CA THR A 186 -1.52 -50.86 66.55
C THR A 186 -1.37 -52.37 66.36
N LEU A 187 -0.88 -52.81 65.20
CA LEU A 187 -0.62 -54.21 64.89
C LEU A 187 0.49 -54.76 65.78
N GLU A 188 1.59 -54.03 65.98
CA GLU A 188 2.70 -54.43 66.85
C GLU A 188 2.22 -54.61 68.31
N LYS A 189 1.36 -53.72 68.82
CA LYS A 189 0.73 -53.87 70.15
C LYS A 189 -0.15 -55.11 70.23
N LEU A 190 -1.09 -55.29 69.29
CA LEU A 190 -1.97 -56.45 69.23
C LEU A 190 -1.21 -57.77 69.19
N VAL A 191 -0.19 -57.85 68.32
CA VAL A 191 0.65 -59.04 68.22
C VAL A 191 1.36 -59.31 69.55
N SER A 192 1.91 -58.28 70.20
CA SER A 192 2.60 -58.43 71.49
C SER A 192 1.66 -58.91 72.59
N GLU A 193 0.46 -58.32 72.70
CA GLU A 193 -0.56 -58.72 73.67
C GLU A 193 -1.07 -60.14 73.45
N VAL A 194 -1.33 -60.53 72.20
CA VAL A 194 -1.77 -61.89 71.85
C VAL A 194 -0.66 -62.90 72.12
N LEU A 195 0.60 -62.58 71.77
CA LEU A 195 1.73 -63.46 72.03
C LEU A 195 1.94 -63.65 73.54
N GLU A 196 1.94 -62.57 74.31
CA GLU A 196 2.03 -62.62 75.77
C GLU A 196 0.87 -63.41 76.39
N GLY A 197 -0.36 -63.16 75.96
CA GLY A 197 -1.54 -63.87 76.43
C GLY A 197 -1.46 -65.37 76.14
N THR A 198 -1.04 -65.75 74.93
CA THR A 198 -0.86 -67.14 74.53
C THR A 198 0.26 -67.80 75.33
N VAL A 199 1.41 -67.15 75.48
CA VAL A 199 2.54 -67.66 76.27
C VAL A 199 2.15 -67.84 77.74
N ARG A 200 1.47 -66.87 78.34
CA ARG A 200 0.96 -66.98 79.71
C ARG A 200 -0.02 -68.14 79.85
N SER A 201 -0.95 -68.30 78.89
CA SER A 201 -1.91 -69.42 78.90
C SER A 201 -1.20 -70.77 78.84
N VAL A 202 -0.22 -70.94 77.96
CA VAL A 202 0.57 -72.19 77.86
C VAL A 202 1.35 -72.45 79.15
N ILE A 203 1.99 -71.43 79.72
CA ILE A 203 2.69 -71.55 81.02
C ILE A 203 1.72 -71.97 82.11
N ASP A 204 0.55 -71.36 82.17
CA ASP A 204 -0.47 -71.64 83.17
C ASP A 204 -1.06 -73.05 83.05
N GLU A 205 -1.32 -73.51 81.82
CA GLU A 205 -1.71 -74.89 81.53
C GLU A 205 -0.64 -75.87 81.97
N GLU A 206 0.63 -75.56 81.71
CA GLU A 206 1.74 -76.47 82.00
C GLU A 206 2.14 -76.48 83.49
N LEU A 207 1.96 -75.37 84.20
CA LEU A 207 2.05 -75.33 85.66
C LEU A 207 0.89 -76.10 86.31
N ASN A 208 -0.31 -76.03 85.73
CA ASN A 208 -1.48 -76.80 86.18
C ASN A 208 -1.30 -78.31 85.93
N SER A 209 -0.84 -78.71 84.74
CA SER A 209 -0.64 -80.12 84.36
C SER A 209 0.38 -80.82 85.26
N ARG A 210 1.35 -80.06 85.79
CA ARG A 210 2.39 -80.53 86.72
C ARG A 210 2.03 -80.37 88.20
N GLY A 211 0.85 -79.83 88.53
CA GLY A 211 0.41 -79.62 89.91
C GLY A 211 1.19 -78.55 90.69
N LEU A 212 1.85 -77.62 89.98
CA LEU A 212 2.73 -76.59 90.55
C LEU A 212 2.07 -75.22 90.67
N LYS A 213 0.85 -75.03 90.16
CA LYS A 213 0.14 -73.75 90.26
C LYS A 213 -0.31 -73.52 91.70
N LYS A 214 0.37 -72.63 92.43
CA LYS A 214 -0.08 -72.17 93.75
C LYS A 214 -1.35 -71.33 93.57
N THR A 215 -2.51 -71.89 93.91
CA THR A 215 -3.71 -71.10 94.19
C THR A 215 -3.50 -70.36 95.51
N GLY A 216 -2.90 -69.17 95.42
CA GLY A 216 -2.82 -68.24 96.55
C GLY A 216 -4.16 -67.54 96.74
N TYR A 217 -4.77 -67.74 97.90
CA TYR A 217 -5.84 -66.90 98.42
C TYR A 217 -5.29 -65.50 98.77
N LEU A 218 -6.16 -64.49 98.58
CA LEU A 218 -6.06 -63.04 98.88
C LEU A 218 -5.25 -62.19 97.89
#